data_AF-A0A956W5X9-F1
#
_entry.id   AF-A0A956W5X9-F1
#
_cell.length_a   1.000
_cell.length_b   1.000
_cell.length_c   1.000
_cell.angle_alpha   90.00
_cell.angle_beta   90.00
_cell.angle_gamma   90.00
#
_symmetry.space_group_name_H-M   'P 1'
#
loop_
_entity.id
_entity.type
_entity.pdbx_description
1 polymer ?
#
loop_
_entity_poly.entity_id
_entity_poly.type
_entity_poly.pdbx_seq_one_letter_code
_entity_poly.pdbx_strand_id
1 'polypeptide(L)' 'VDIESLQIERKDMVREAIQSYAATSVDFIDAYNAAAVRRRGQASLCSYDRDFERLGLERIEPAALFQE' A
#
# COMPACT_ATOMS: atom_id res chain seq x y z
N VAL A 1 5.23 24.46 0.79
CA VAL A 1 6.64 24.03 0.86
C VAL A 1 7.02 23.61 -0.54
N ASP A 2 7.85 24.40 -1.21
CA ASP A 2 8.47 23.95 -2.46
C ASP A 2 9.65 23.05 -2.08
N ILE A 3 9.72 21.85 -2.64
CA ILE A 3 10.81 20.91 -2.38
C ILE A 3 11.71 20.92 -3.60
N GLU A 4 12.62 21.89 -3.65
CA GLU A 4 13.59 22.00 -4.73
C GLU A 4 14.41 20.71 -4.84
N SER A 5 14.59 20.24 -6.08
CA SER A 5 15.37 19.04 -6.41
C SER A 5 14.80 17.70 -5.89
N LEU A 6 13.52 17.61 -5.53
CA LEU A 6 12.89 16.35 -5.11
C LEU A 6 13.09 15.24 -6.16
N GLN A 7 13.85 14.21 -5.78
CA GLN A 7 14.00 12.99 -6.57
C GLN A 7 13.05 11.93 -6.04
N ILE A 8 12.18 11.43 -6.92
CA ILE A 8 11.28 10.32 -6.62
C ILE A 8 11.72 9.13 -7.45
N GLU A 9 12.18 8.08 -6.77
CA GLU A 9 12.39 6.77 -7.38
C GLU A 9 11.05 6.09 -7.64
N ARG A 10 11.00 5.20 -8.65
CA ARG A 10 9.79 4.40 -8.96
C ARG A 10 8.52 5.27 -9.10
N LYS A 11 8.59 6.29 -9.95
CA LYS A 11 7.52 7.28 -10.17
C LYS A 11 6.17 6.66 -10.54
N ASP A 12 6.19 5.52 -11.21
CA ASP A 12 5.03 4.73 -11.57
C ASP A 12 4.34 4.12 -10.34
N MET A 13 5.10 3.61 -9.38
CA MET A 13 4.58 3.15 -8.09
C MET A 13 3.95 4.29 -7.29
N VAL A 14 4.60 5.45 -7.24
CA VAL A 14 4.06 6.64 -6.56
C VAL A 14 2.78 7.13 -7.24
N ARG A 15 2.73 7.09 -8.58
CA ARG A 15 1.52 7.43 -9.34
C ARG A 15 0.36 6.48 -8.98
N GLU A 16 0.60 5.17 -8.94
CA GLU A 16 -0.41 4.17 -8.56
C GLU A 16 -0.92 4.41 -7.12
N ALA A 17 -0.01 4.71 -6.20
CA ALA A 17 -0.35 5.04 -4.82
C ALA A 17 -1.23 6.30 -4.75
N ILE A 18 -0.86 7.37 -5.46
CA ILE A 18 -1.66 8.61 -5.52
C ILE A 18 -3.04 8.34 -6.12
N GLN A 19 -3.14 7.52 -7.17
CA GLN A 19 -4.42 7.16 -7.78
C GLN A 19 -5.31 6.37 -6.81
N SER A 20 -4.74 5.41 -6.09
CA SER A 20 -5.45 4.61 -5.09
C SER A 20 -5.90 5.47 -3.90
N TYR A 21 -5.01 6.35 -3.43
CA TYR A 21 -5.29 7.33 -2.38
C TYR A 21 -6.40 8.31 -2.78
N ALA A 22 -6.41 8.77 -4.03
CA ALA A 22 -7.45 9.67 -4.53
C ALA A 22 -8.80 8.96 -4.74
N ALA A 23 -8.79 7.66 -5.04
CA ALA A 23 -10.00 6.88 -5.31
C ALA A 23 -10.65 6.27 -4.07
N THR A 24 -9.93 6.22 -2.94
CA THR A 24 -10.37 5.56 -1.70
C THR A 24 -10.15 6.48 -0.49
N SER A 25 -10.71 6.16 0.67
CA SER A 25 -10.53 6.96 1.90
C SER A 25 -9.38 6.46 2.79
N VAL A 26 -8.43 5.71 2.24
CA VAL A 26 -7.27 5.17 2.98
C VAL A 26 -6.16 6.22 3.06
N ASP A 27 -5.18 6.01 3.94
CA ASP A 27 -4.02 6.90 3.98
C ASP A 27 -3.06 6.64 2.80
N PHE A 28 -2.18 7.61 2.53
CA PHE A 28 -1.23 7.49 1.43
C PHE A 28 -0.20 6.35 1.63
N ILE A 29 0.16 6.06 2.88
CA ILE A 29 1.14 5.02 3.21
C ILE A 29 0.55 3.64 2.90
N ASP A 30 -0.71 3.40 3.21
CA ASP A 30 -1.44 2.18 2.85
C ASP A 30 -1.57 2.03 1.34
N ALA A 31 -1.93 3.10 0.64
CA ALA A 31 -1.97 3.11 -0.82
C ALA A 31 -0.58 2.80 -1.44
N TYR A 32 0.49 3.34 -0.86
CA TYR A 32 1.87 3.09 -1.29
C TYR A 32 2.30 1.64 -1.03
N ASN A 33 2.00 1.12 0.16
CA ASN A 33 2.28 -0.27 0.53
C ASN A 33 1.51 -1.24 -0.38
N ALA A 34 0.26 -0.92 -0.70
CA ALA A 34 -0.54 -1.73 -1.61
C ALA A 34 0.05 -1.76 -3.03
N ALA A 35 0.49 -0.61 -3.56
CA ALA A 35 1.21 -0.55 -4.83
C ALA A 35 2.51 -1.38 -4.79
N ALA A 36 3.22 -1.37 -3.65
CA ALA A 36 4.44 -2.16 -3.47
C ALA A 36 4.17 -3.67 -3.59
N VAL A 37 3.12 -4.14 -2.92
CA VAL A 37 2.68 -5.54 -2.91
C VAL A 37 2.31 -6.00 -4.32
N ARG A 38 1.47 -5.23 -5.02
CA ARG A 38 1.06 -5.56 -6.40
C ARG A 38 2.22 -5.63 -7.37
N ARG A 39 3.17 -4.68 -7.26
CA ARG A 39 4.38 -4.66 -8.12
C ARG A 39 5.34 -5.81 -7.87
N ARG A 40 5.26 -6.46 -6.70
CA ARG A 40 5.97 -7.73 -6.42
C ARG A 40 5.23 -8.95 -6.97
N GLY A 41 4.10 -8.76 -7.65
CA GLY A 41 3.24 -9.86 -8.12
C GLY A 41 2.49 -10.56 -6.98
N GLN A 42 2.38 -9.91 -5.82
CA GLN A 42 1.72 -10.46 -4.64
C GLN A 42 0.30 -9.88 -4.53
N ALA A 43 -0.59 -10.64 -3.91
CA ALA A 43 -1.96 -10.24 -3.62
C ALA A 43 -2.25 -10.11 -2.11
N SER A 44 -1.30 -10.53 -1.27
CA SER A 44 -1.45 -10.57 0.17
C SER A 44 -0.36 -9.79 0.90
N LEU A 45 -0.70 -9.26 2.08
CA LEU A 45 0.25 -8.66 3.01
C LEU A 45 -0.07 -9.00 4.46
N CYS A 46 0.96 -8.95 5.31
CA CYS A 46 0.80 -9.08 6.75
C CYS A 46 0.61 -7.70 7.38
N SER A 47 -0.55 -7.44 7.99
CA SER A 47 -0.88 -6.15 8.63
C SER A 47 -1.99 -6.27 9.67
N TYR A 48 -1.92 -5.41 10.69
CA TYR A 48 -3.02 -5.19 11.62
C TYR A 48 -4.09 -4.24 11.06
N ASP A 49 -3.74 -3.43 10.06
CA ASP A 49 -4.67 -2.45 9.49
C ASP A 49 -5.63 -3.12 8.50
N ARG A 50 -6.93 -2.98 8.76
CA ARG A 50 -8.00 -3.57 7.93
C ARG A 50 -8.25 -2.78 6.65
N ASP A 51 -7.76 -1.54 6.54
CA ASP A 51 -8.03 -0.70 5.37
C ASP A 51 -7.41 -1.22 4.08
N PHE A 52 -6.42 -2.13 4.16
CA PHE A 52 -5.90 -2.86 3.01
C PHE A 52 -6.93 -3.73 2.28
N GLU A 53 -7.99 -4.18 2.96
CA GLU A 53 -9.09 -4.92 2.34
C GLU A 53 -9.86 -4.02 1.35
N ARG A 54 -9.95 -2.71 1.64
CA ARG A 54 -10.55 -1.72 0.73
C ARG A 54 -9.71 -1.47 -0.52
N LEU A 55 -8.42 -1.80 -0.46
CA LEU A 55 -7.49 -1.78 -1.58
C LEU A 55 -7.47 -3.11 -2.35
N GLY A 56 -8.35 -4.07 -2.02
CA GLY A 56 -8.46 -5.34 -2.73
C GLY A 56 -7.26 -6.27 -2.52
N LEU A 57 -6.54 -6.10 -1.41
CA LEU A 57 -5.47 -7.02 -1.00
C LEU A 57 -5.98 -7.97 0.08
N GLU A 58 -5.46 -9.20 0.07
CA GLU A 58 -5.68 -10.16 1.12
C GLU A 58 -4.82 -9.80 2.34
N ARG A 59 -5.47 -9.45 3.44
CA ARG A 59 -4.79 -9.13 4.69
C ARG A 59 -4.63 -10.38 5.54
N ILE A 60 -3.38 -10.71 5.85
CA ILE A 60 -3.02 -11.73 6.83
C ILE A 60 -2.79 -11.01 8.15
N GLU A 61 -3.66 -11.23 9.13
CA GLU A 61 -3.48 -10.67 10.46
C GLU A 61 -2.32 -11.36 11.16
N PRO A 62 -1.36 -10.63 11.78
CA PRO A 62 -0.19 -11.26 12.41
C PRO A 62 -0.54 -12.33 13.44
N ALA A 63 -1.63 -12.17 14.20
CA ALA A 63 -2.07 -13.17 15.17
C ALA A 63 -2.45 -14.53 14.54
N ALA A 64 -2.82 -14.55 13.25
CA ALA A 64 -3.12 -15.77 12.52
C ALA A 64 -1.85 -16.54 12.10
N LEU A 65 -0.68 -15.89 12.10
CA LEU A 65 0.59 -16.52 11.72
C LEU A 65 1.25 -17.32 12.85
N PHE A 66 0.78 -17.16 14.09
CA PHE A 66 1.39 -17.76 15.29
C PHE A 66 0.45 -18.74 16.01
N GLN A 67 -0.57 -19.27 15.31
CA GLN A 67 -1.42 -20.32 15.86
C GLN A 67 -0.77 -21.69 15.62
N GLU A 68 -0.21 -22.27 16.69
CA GLU A 68 0.21 -23.67 16.78
C GLU A 68 -0.97 -24.60 17.10
#